data_AF-A0A7W0S0Q4-F1
#
_entry.id   AF-A0A7W0S0Q4-F1
#
_cell.length_a   1.000
_cell.length_b   1.000
_cell.length_c   1.000
_cell.angle_alpha   90.00
_cell.angle_beta   90.00
_cell.angle_gamma   90.00
#
_symmetry.space_group_name_H-M   'P 1'
#
loop_
_entity.id
_entity.type
_entity.pdbx_description
1 polymer ?
#
loop_
_entity_poly.entity_id
_entity_poly.type
_entity_poly.pdbx_seq_one_letter_code
_entity_poly.pdbx_strand_id
1 'polypeptide(L)'
;MRVGLTAITALLAVLVLSATTVHGASSGDAARSRAVAWGIEQAGTRERGTTNCSTRIDRWARDMGLRVPPCRPWCGAFVHQAFLRAGVRLSARLIDPHRSYGDAVAGRRGLRRIPRSQVRPGDLLFFAFRPRLKASHLSIVTSHPRNGQVSTVEGNVSHVVRRARRGLRFAVLAARVDVR
;
A
#
# COMPACT_ATOMS: atom_id res chain seq x y z
N MET A 1 -59.20 -49.94 -38.98
CA MET A 1 -58.84 -49.26 -37.72
C MET A 1 -57.45 -48.66 -37.89
N ARG A 2 -57.33 -47.33 -38.00
CA ARG A 2 -56.04 -46.61 -38.10
C ARG A 2 -55.80 -45.91 -36.77
N VAL A 3 -54.70 -46.25 -36.10
CA VAL A 3 -54.29 -45.65 -34.82
C VAL A 3 -53.45 -44.41 -35.13
N GLY A 4 -53.87 -43.26 -34.62
CA GLY A 4 -53.21 -41.96 -34.82
C GLY A 4 -52.05 -41.75 -33.84
N LEU A 5 -50.90 -41.35 -34.39
CA LEU A 5 -49.68 -40.97 -33.69
C LEU A 5 -49.87 -39.59 -33.04
N THR A 6 -49.73 -39.48 -31.71
CA THR A 6 -49.77 -38.19 -31.00
C THR A 6 -48.35 -37.64 -30.85
N ALA A 7 -48.14 -36.42 -31.34
CA ALA A 7 -46.83 -35.76 -31.37
C ALA A 7 -46.45 -35.13 -30.02
N ILE A 8 -45.15 -35.24 -29.72
CA ILE A 8 -44.45 -34.71 -28.55
C ILE A 8 -44.14 -33.23 -28.78
N THR A 9 -44.37 -32.37 -27.77
CA THR A 9 -43.73 -31.05 -27.73
C THR A 9 -43.18 -30.81 -26.33
N ALA A 10 -41.88 -31.03 -26.14
CA ALA A 10 -41.16 -30.66 -24.94
C ALA A 10 -40.57 -29.25 -25.12
N LEU A 11 -41.02 -28.31 -24.29
CA LEU A 11 -40.58 -26.93 -24.29
C LEU A 11 -39.23 -26.84 -23.55
N LEU A 12 -38.14 -26.61 -24.28
CA LEU A 12 -36.80 -26.37 -23.71
C LEU A 12 -36.68 -24.89 -23.31
N ALA A 13 -36.68 -24.61 -22.01
CA ALA A 13 -36.35 -23.30 -21.48
C ALA A 13 -34.83 -23.11 -21.48
N VAL A 14 -34.32 -22.21 -22.30
CA VAL A 14 -32.91 -21.82 -22.32
C VAL A 14 -32.67 -20.79 -21.22
N LEU A 15 -32.03 -21.22 -20.12
CA LEU A 15 -31.53 -20.34 -19.07
C LEU A 15 -30.23 -19.69 -19.54
N VAL A 16 -30.29 -18.39 -19.87
CA VAL A 16 -29.10 -17.60 -20.18
C VAL A 16 -28.46 -17.15 -18.86
N LEU A 17 -27.48 -17.91 -18.36
CA LEU A 17 -26.63 -17.45 -17.26
C LEU A 17 -25.74 -16.30 -17.77
N SER A 18 -26.06 -15.08 -17.33
CA SER A 18 -25.16 -13.94 -17.46
C SER A 18 -23.97 -14.17 -16.53
N ALA A 19 -22.82 -14.58 -17.07
CA ALA A 19 -21.58 -14.66 -16.33
C ALA A 19 -21.12 -13.25 -15.97
N THR A 20 -21.37 -12.83 -14.73
CA THR A 20 -20.73 -11.66 -14.14
C THR A 20 -19.24 -11.96 -14.02
N THR A 21 -18.45 -11.37 -14.91
CA THR A 21 -16.99 -11.36 -14.78
C THR A 21 -16.62 -10.53 -13.56
N VAL A 22 -16.50 -11.19 -12.41
CA VAL A 22 -15.79 -10.62 -11.26
C VAL A 22 -14.35 -10.44 -11.73
N HIS A 23 -13.99 -9.21 -12.12
CA HIS A 23 -12.61 -8.83 -12.41
C HIS A 23 -11.78 -9.14 -11.16
N GLY A 24 -11.14 -10.31 -11.16
CA GLY A 24 -10.28 -10.74 -10.06
C GLY A 24 -9.25 -9.66 -9.80
N ALA A 25 -9.23 -9.11 -8.60
CA ALA A 25 -8.22 -8.13 -8.21
C ALA A 25 -6.84 -8.71 -8.52
N SER A 26 -6.01 -7.96 -9.23
CA SER A 26 -4.65 -8.41 -9.53
C SER A 26 -3.93 -8.77 -8.21
N SER A 27 -3.03 -9.75 -8.23
CA SER A 27 -2.25 -10.15 -7.04
C SER A 27 -1.63 -8.95 -6.33
N GLY A 28 -1.20 -7.93 -7.10
CA GLY A 28 -0.70 -6.68 -6.58
C GLY A 28 -1.74 -5.76 -5.92
N ASP A 29 -2.99 -5.73 -6.40
CA ASP A 29 -4.08 -5.02 -5.71
C ASP A 29 -4.41 -5.69 -4.37
N ALA A 30 -4.45 -7.02 -4.34
CA ALA A 30 -4.70 -7.77 -3.10
C ALA A 30 -3.60 -7.52 -2.06
N ALA A 31 -2.33 -7.55 -2.46
CA ALA A 31 -1.21 -7.25 -1.57
C ALA A 31 -1.25 -5.80 -1.05
N ARG A 32 -1.51 -4.82 -1.92
CA ARG A 32 -1.68 -3.42 -1.50
C ARG A 32 -2.83 -3.24 -0.49
N SER A 33 -3.95 -3.90 -0.70
CA SER A 33 -5.09 -3.88 0.22
C SER A 33 -4.72 -4.44 1.60
N ARG A 34 -4.02 -5.60 1.64
CA ARG A 34 -3.54 -6.18 2.91
C ARG A 34 -2.53 -5.28 3.62
N ALA A 35 -1.62 -4.63 2.88
CA ALA A 35 -0.67 -3.68 3.47
C ALA A 35 -1.37 -2.47 4.09
N VAL A 36 -2.41 -1.95 3.43
CA VAL A 36 -3.28 -0.90 3.97
C VAL A 36 -3.97 -1.35 5.26
N ALA A 37 -4.61 -2.51 5.25
CA ALA A 37 -5.30 -3.06 6.42
C ALA A 37 -4.35 -3.21 7.61
N TRP A 38 -3.20 -3.84 7.41
CA TRP A 38 -2.19 -3.99 8.45
C TRP A 38 -1.71 -2.64 8.98
N GLY A 39 -1.43 -1.67 8.10
CA GLY A 39 -0.99 -0.34 8.50
C GLY A 39 -2.02 0.37 9.39
N ILE A 40 -3.29 0.28 9.03
CA ILE A 40 -4.44 0.84 9.76
C ILE A 40 -4.57 0.24 11.17
N GLU A 41 -4.29 -1.05 11.34
CA GLU A 41 -4.29 -1.76 12.63
C GLU A 41 -3.14 -1.33 13.54
N GLN A 42 -2.02 -0.85 12.98
CA GLN A 42 -0.88 -0.39 13.79
C GLN A 42 -1.07 1.01 14.39
N ALA A 43 -2.16 1.72 14.06
CA ALA A 43 -2.42 3.06 14.57
C ALA A 43 -2.28 3.13 16.10
N GLY A 44 -1.54 4.12 16.60
CA GLY A 44 -1.24 4.25 18.02
C GLY A 44 0.03 3.52 18.49
N THR A 45 0.69 2.71 17.65
CA THR A 45 2.02 2.14 17.97
C THR A 45 3.04 3.27 18.12
N ARG A 46 3.74 3.30 19.26
CA ARG A 46 4.69 4.37 19.65
C ARG A 46 6.13 3.86 19.76
N GLU A 47 7.06 4.76 19.55
CA GLU A 47 8.43 4.60 20.09
C GLU A 47 8.46 4.96 21.58
N ARG A 48 9.54 4.59 22.26
CA ARG A 48 9.79 5.00 23.65
C ARG A 48 10.15 6.48 23.67
N GLY A 49 9.27 7.32 24.21
CA GLY A 49 9.46 8.77 24.22
C GLY A 49 9.63 9.32 22.80
N THR A 50 10.76 9.95 22.53
CA THR A 50 11.14 10.54 21.24
C THR A 50 12.40 9.89 20.62
N THR A 51 12.72 8.67 21.07
CA THR A 51 14.02 8.02 20.81
C THR A 51 14.14 7.31 19.47
N ASN A 52 13.06 7.18 18.71
CA ASN A 52 12.94 6.27 17.57
C ASN A 52 13.17 4.77 17.89
N CYS A 53 13.23 4.38 19.17
CA CYS A 53 13.41 3.00 19.60
C CYS A 53 12.11 2.41 20.16
N SER A 54 11.83 1.14 19.88
CA SER A 54 10.96 0.31 20.71
C SER A 54 11.14 -1.14 20.33
N THR A 55 10.85 -2.09 21.22
CA THR A 55 10.94 -3.53 20.91
C THR A 55 10.23 -3.91 19.61
N ARG A 56 9.11 -3.25 19.30
CA ARG A 56 8.33 -3.46 18.07
C ARG A 56 8.99 -2.80 16.86
N ILE A 57 9.40 -1.54 16.96
CA ILE A 57 10.04 -0.79 15.86
C ILE A 57 11.42 -1.39 15.52
N ASP A 58 12.17 -1.80 16.53
CA ASP A 58 13.47 -2.47 16.42
C ASP A 58 13.33 -3.82 15.71
N ARG A 59 12.22 -4.53 15.95
CA ARG A 59 11.88 -5.74 15.19
C ARG A 59 11.61 -5.43 13.73
N TRP A 60 10.84 -4.38 13.41
CA TRP A 60 10.58 -3.99 12.02
C TRP A 60 11.87 -3.64 11.27
N ALA A 61 12.78 -2.91 11.91
CA ALA A 61 14.09 -2.62 11.33
C ALA A 61 14.94 -3.89 11.12
N ARG A 62 14.91 -4.85 12.05
CA ARG A 62 15.57 -6.16 11.86
C ARG A 62 14.95 -6.98 10.73
N ASP A 63 13.62 -6.99 10.60
CA ASP A 63 12.92 -7.70 9.53
C ASP A 63 13.29 -7.16 8.13
N MET A 64 13.60 -5.85 8.03
CA MET A 64 14.20 -5.24 6.83
C MET A 64 15.62 -5.71 6.53
N GLY A 65 16.33 -6.26 7.52
CA GLY A 65 17.75 -6.61 7.45
C GLY A 65 18.69 -5.52 7.99
N LEU A 66 18.20 -4.60 8.82
CA LEU A 66 19.04 -3.58 9.45
C LEU A 66 19.59 -4.05 10.79
N ARG A 67 20.83 -3.63 11.11
CA ARG A 67 21.38 -3.77 12.45
C ARG A 67 20.70 -2.78 13.39
N VAL A 68 20.32 -3.28 14.57
CA VAL A 68 19.78 -2.49 15.68
C VAL A 68 20.52 -2.92 16.94
N PRO A 69 21.12 -1.99 17.72
CA PRO A 69 21.21 -0.53 17.50
C PRO A 69 22.10 -0.09 16.31
N PRO A 70 22.06 1.20 15.86
CA PRO A 70 21.29 2.33 16.41
C PRO A 70 19.86 2.44 15.86
N CYS A 71 18.96 2.96 16.71
CA CYS A 71 17.61 3.38 16.33
C CYS A 71 17.65 4.58 15.38
N ARG A 72 16.65 4.69 14.53
CA ARG A 72 16.61 5.66 13.43
C ARG A 72 15.16 5.97 13.05
N PRO A 73 14.88 7.09 12.37
CA PRO A 73 13.55 7.36 11.84
C PRO A 73 12.98 6.16 11.09
N TRP A 74 11.76 5.76 11.44
CA TRP A 74 11.24 4.43 11.11
C TRP A 74 10.00 4.44 10.20
N CYS A 75 9.66 5.57 9.57
CA CYS A 75 8.59 5.63 8.56
C CYS A 75 8.80 4.61 7.43
N GLY A 76 10.04 4.44 6.97
CA GLY A 76 10.45 3.41 6.01
C GLY A 76 10.27 1.98 6.51
N ALA A 77 10.59 1.73 7.78
CA ALA A 77 10.45 0.41 8.40
C ALA A 77 8.98 0.02 8.58
N PHE A 78 8.13 0.98 8.95
CA PHE A 78 6.69 0.80 8.99
C PHE A 78 6.13 0.38 7.62
N VAL A 79 6.49 1.08 6.55
CA VAL A 79 6.02 0.74 5.19
C VAL A 79 6.57 -0.60 4.72
N HIS A 80 7.86 -0.87 4.94
CA HIS A 80 8.40 -2.19 4.66
C HIS A 80 7.63 -3.29 5.38
N GLN A 81 7.33 -3.11 6.66
CA GLN A 81 6.61 -4.11 7.44
C GLN A 81 5.18 -4.32 6.94
N ALA A 82 4.47 -3.25 6.59
CA ALA A 82 3.13 -3.35 6.03
C ALA A 82 3.10 -4.21 4.76
N PHE A 83 4.04 -3.99 3.85
CA PHE A 83 4.14 -4.78 2.64
C PHE A 83 4.69 -6.19 2.89
N LEU A 84 5.62 -6.36 3.83
CA LEU A 84 6.12 -7.68 4.21
C LEU A 84 4.99 -8.56 4.74
N ARG A 85 4.11 -8.02 5.58
CA ARG A 85 2.91 -8.71 6.09
C ARG A 85 1.88 -8.99 5.00
N ALA A 86 1.91 -8.25 3.90
CA ALA A 86 1.12 -8.52 2.72
C ALA A 86 1.77 -9.54 1.76
N GLY A 87 2.96 -10.07 2.08
CA GLY A 87 3.71 -11.02 1.25
C GLY A 87 4.70 -10.37 0.27
N VAL A 88 4.95 -9.06 0.38
CA VAL A 88 5.81 -8.30 -0.54
C VAL A 88 7.03 -7.75 0.20
N ARG A 89 8.22 -8.29 -0.11
CA ARG A 89 9.46 -7.81 0.50
C ARG A 89 10.02 -6.61 -0.27
N LEU A 90 9.89 -5.42 0.32
CA LEU A 90 10.47 -4.20 -0.24
C LEU A 90 11.95 -4.05 0.15
N SER A 91 12.69 -3.19 -0.55
CA SER A 91 14.11 -2.98 -0.24
C SER A 91 14.31 -2.26 1.11
N ALA A 92 15.32 -2.69 1.87
CA ALA A 92 15.75 -2.02 3.09
C ALA A 92 16.12 -0.53 2.90
N ARG A 93 16.38 -0.10 1.65
CA ARG A 93 16.62 1.32 1.32
C ARG A 93 15.44 2.23 1.65
N LEU A 94 14.23 1.70 1.84
CA LEU A 94 13.06 2.45 2.32
C LEU A 94 13.30 3.17 3.65
N ILE A 95 14.25 2.70 4.46
CA ILE A 95 14.64 3.39 5.69
C ILE A 95 15.11 4.83 5.44
N ASP A 96 15.56 5.13 4.21
CA ASP A 96 15.93 6.46 3.74
C ASP A 96 14.98 6.90 2.60
N PRO A 97 13.93 7.70 2.92
CA PRO A 97 13.01 8.22 1.91
C PRO A 97 13.68 8.99 0.78
N HIS A 98 14.83 9.63 1.01
CA HIS A 98 15.56 10.35 -0.03
C HIS A 98 16.10 9.39 -1.09
N ARG A 99 16.67 8.28 -0.66
CA ARG A 99 17.15 7.22 -1.56
C ARG A 99 16.00 6.53 -2.27
N SER A 100 14.92 6.22 -1.55
CA SER A 100 13.75 5.56 -2.13
C SER A 100 12.96 6.43 -3.10
N TYR A 101 13.01 7.75 -2.97
CA TYR A 101 12.54 8.67 -4.01
C TYR A 101 13.22 8.36 -5.35
N GLY A 102 14.55 8.26 -5.35
CA GLY A 102 15.32 7.93 -6.55
C GLY A 102 14.99 6.55 -7.11
N ASP A 103 14.78 5.56 -6.22
CA ASP A 103 14.39 4.21 -6.63
C ASP A 103 13.00 4.17 -7.29
N ALA A 104 12.03 4.92 -6.76
CA ALA A 104 10.71 5.05 -7.36
C ALA A 104 10.73 5.80 -8.71
N VAL A 105 11.50 6.88 -8.82
CA VAL A 105 11.68 7.59 -10.10
C VAL A 105 12.30 6.68 -11.17
N ALA A 106 13.26 5.85 -10.78
CA ALA A 106 13.93 4.91 -11.68
C ALA A 106 13.16 3.60 -11.90
N GLY A 107 11.97 3.41 -11.30
CA GLY A 107 11.17 2.20 -11.51
C GLY A 107 11.81 0.92 -10.98
N ARG A 108 12.56 0.98 -9.88
CA ARG A 108 13.36 -0.15 -9.36
C ARG A 108 13.04 -0.48 -7.92
N ARG A 109 13.48 -1.66 -7.47
CA ARG A 109 13.32 -2.15 -6.09
C ARG A 109 11.85 -2.23 -5.63
N GLY A 110 10.97 -2.60 -6.56
CA GLY A 110 9.54 -2.74 -6.33
C GLY A 110 8.77 -1.42 -6.24
N LEU A 111 9.39 -0.29 -6.62
CA LEU A 111 8.77 1.03 -6.61
C LEU A 111 8.74 1.63 -8.01
N ARG A 112 7.62 2.24 -8.38
CA ARG A 112 7.48 2.96 -9.65
C ARG A 112 6.71 4.25 -9.45
N ARG A 113 7.25 5.35 -9.96
CA ARG A 113 6.57 6.66 -9.98
C ARG A 113 5.24 6.55 -10.73
N ILE A 114 4.21 7.20 -10.18
CA ILE A 114 2.91 7.37 -10.83
C ILE A 114 2.48 8.83 -10.83
N PRO A 115 1.61 9.26 -11.77
CA PRO A 115 0.94 10.55 -11.67
C PRO A 115 0.10 10.64 -10.39
N ARG A 116 0.04 11.83 -9.76
CA ARG A 116 -0.76 12.03 -8.53
C ARG A 116 -2.26 11.79 -8.75
N SER A 117 -2.74 11.99 -9.97
CA SER A 117 -4.12 11.69 -10.39
C SER A 117 -4.46 10.20 -10.37
N GLN A 118 -3.46 9.32 -10.38
CA GLN A 118 -3.63 7.86 -10.36
C GLN A 118 -3.45 7.25 -8.97
N VAL A 119 -3.25 8.09 -7.95
CA VAL A 119 -3.09 7.63 -6.56
C VAL A 119 -4.35 6.89 -6.13
N ARG A 120 -4.15 5.71 -5.53
CA ARG A 120 -5.20 4.88 -4.95
C ARG A 120 -4.72 4.20 -3.65
N PRO A 121 -5.60 3.57 -2.87
CA PRO A 121 -5.20 2.83 -1.67
C PRO A 121 -4.04 1.86 -1.92
N GLY A 122 -3.06 1.89 -1.02
CA GLY A 122 -1.83 1.10 -1.07
C GLY A 122 -0.71 1.70 -1.93
N ASP A 123 -0.93 2.82 -2.62
CA ASP A 123 0.18 3.60 -3.16
C ASP A 123 0.92 4.34 -2.04
N LEU A 124 2.14 4.78 -2.33
CA LEU A 124 2.99 5.55 -1.42
C LEU A 124 3.01 7.02 -1.83
N LEU A 125 2.93 7.92 -0.84
CA LEU A 125 3.28 9.33 -1.02
C LEU A 125 4.57 9.62 -0.29
N PHE A 126 5.43 10.39 -0.94
CA PHE A 126 6.66 10.92 -0.36
C PHE A 126 6.47 12.40 -0.07
N PHE A 127 7.06 12.87 1.03
CA PHE A 127 7.02 14.26 1.46
C PHE A 127 8.42 14.79 1.78
N ALA A 128 8.67 16.06 1.52
CA ALA A 128 9.92 16.75 1.83
C ALA A 128 9.70 17.75 2.99
N PHE A 129 9.52 17.23 4.21
CA PHE A 129 9.39 18.05 5.42
C PHE A 129 10.73 18.58 5.92
N ARG A 130 11.85 17.99 5.49
CA ARG A 130 13.21 18.47 5.79
C ARG A 130 13.81 19.14 4.57
N PRO A 131 14.47 20.31 4.72
CA PRO A 131 15.10 21.00 3.61
C PRO A 131 16.23 20.17 3.00
N ARG A 132 16.58 20.44 1.73
CA ARG A 132 17.66 19.80 0.96
C ARG A 132 17.48 18.30 0.68
N LEU A 133 16.40 17.66 1.14
CA LEU A 133 16.07 16.29 0.80
C LEU A 133 14.95 16.25 -0.25
N LYS A 134 15.14 15.46 -1.31
CA LYS A 134 14.08 15.14 -2.28
C LYS A 134 12.84 14.54 -1.62
N ALA A 135 13.02 13.74 -0.58
CA ALA A 135 11.98 13.28 0.32
C ALA A 135 12.59 12.95 1.68
N SER A 136 11.82 13.16 2.74
CA SER A 136 12.23 12.96 4.13
C SER A 136 11.28 12.07 4.92
N HIS A 137 10.11 11.76 4.35
CA HIS A 137 9.04 10.97 4.94
C HIS A 137 8.23 10.27 3.85
N LEU A 138 7.54 9.18 4.19
CA LEU A 138 6.67 8.45 3.29
C LEU A 138 5.45 7.88 4.02
N SER A 139 4.32 7.78 3.31
CA SER A 139 3.02 7.34 3.83
C SER A 139 2.38 6.28 2.94
N ILE A 140 1.56 5.41 3.52
CA ILE A 140 0.67 4.52 2.75
C ILE A 140 -0.68 5.22 2.56
N VAL A 141 -1.15 5.32 1.32
CA VAL A 141 -2.48 5.86 1.01
C VAL A 141 -3.56 4.87 1.42
N THR A 142 -4.61 5.32 2.10
CA THR A 142 -5.70 4.47 2.61
C THR A 142 -7.05 4.78 1.97
N SER A 143 -7.17 5.86 1.19
CA SER A 143 -8.40 6.21 0.47
C SER A 143 -8.13 6.71 -0.94
N HIS A 144 -9.17 6.71 -1.78
CA HIS A 144 -9.12 7.39 -3.08
C HIS A 144 -9.08 8.91 -2.89
N PRO A 145 -8.38 9.65 -3.78
CA PRO A 145 -8.38 11.11 -3.78
C PRO A 145 -9.78 11.71 -3.81
N ARG A 146 -10.03 12.69 -2.94
CA ARG A 146 -11.23 13.54 -2.94
C ARG A 146 -10.82 14.98 -2.64
N ASN A 147 -11.21 15.92 -3.50
CA ASN A 147 -10.91 17.36 -3.38
C ASN A 147 -9.41 17.63 -3.15
N GLY A 148 -8.55 16.96 -3.93
CA GLY A 148 -7.09 17.10 -3.84
C GLY A 148 -6.46 16.53 -2.56
N GLN A 149 -7.21 15.76 -1.78
CA GLN A 149 -6.75 15.17 -0.52
C GLN A 149 -6.93 13.66 -0.51
N VAL A 150 -6.11 12.96 0.28
CA VAL A 150 -6.22 11.53 0.57
C VAL A 150 -6.08 11.28 2.06
N SER A 151 -6.62 10.16 2.51
CA SER A 151 -6.29 9.59 3.81
C SER A 151 -5.03 8.74 3.69
N THR A 152 -4.21 8.77 4.73
CA THR A 152 -2.96 8.01 4.83
C THR A 152 -2.85 7.32 6.18
N VAL A 153 -1.97 6.32 6.24
CA VAL A 153 -1.41 5.81 7.49
C VAL A 153 0.11 5.87 7.43
N GLU A 154 0.71 6.38 8.52
CA GLU A 154 2.09 6.87 8.54
C GLU A 154 2.77 6.42 9.82
N GLY A 155 3.97 5.85 9.71
CA GLY A 155 4.83 5.57 10.85
C GLY A 155 5.72 6.77 11.18
N ASN A 156 6.10 6.93 12.45
CA ASN A 156 7.05 7.95 12.92
C ASN A 156 6.58 9.40 12.66
N VAL A 157 5.27 9.64 12.71
CA VAL A 157 4.71 11.00 12.73
C VAL A 157 4.50 11.39 14.19
N SER A 158 5.31 12.32 14.68
CA SER A 158 5.30 12.68 16.11
C SER A 158 5.48 11.44 17.01
N HIS A 159 6.43 10.57 16.68
CA HIS A 159 6.82 9.41 17.51
C HIS A 159 5.78 8.27 17.56
N VAL A 160 4.79 8.27 16.67
CA VAL A 160 3.68 7.30 16.67
C VAL A 160 3.22 6.94 15.25
N VAL A 161 2.56 5.79 15.09
CA VAL A 161 1.80 5.46 13.88
C VAL A 161 0.48 6.23 13.90
N ARG A 162 0.21 7.04 12.87
CA ARG A 162 -1.00 7.87 12.80
C ARG A 162 -1.72 7.69 11.47
N ARG A 163 -3.04 7.82 11.54
CA ARG A 163 -3.85 8.15 10.37
C ARG A 163 -3.82 9.65 10.17
N ALA A 164 -3.68 10.10 8.94
CA ALA A 164 -3.64 11.51 8.60
C ALA A 164 -4.45 11.78 7.34
N ARG A 165 -4.81 13.05 7.14
CA ARG A 165 -5.35 13.55 5.89
C ARG A 165 -4.29 14.45 5.26
N ARG A 166 -3.89 14.13 4.03
CA ARG A 166 -2.80 14.82 3.32
C ARG A 166 -3.31 15.43 2.04
N GLY A 167 -2.92 16.68 1.77
CA GLY A 167 -3.12 17.30 0.47
C GLY A 167 -2.12 16.75 -0.53
N LEU A 168 -2.60 16.25 -1.68
CA LEU A 168 -1.76 15.73 -2.76
C LEU A 168 -0.81 16.79 -3.33
N ARG A 169 -1.15 18.08 -3.20
CA ARG A 169 -0.26 19.18 -3.60
C ARG A 169 1.08 19.19 -2.85
N PHE A 170 1.10 18.70 -1.61
CA PHE A 170 2.29 18.68 -0.75
C PHE A 170 3.14 17.41 -0.88
N ALA A 171 2.61 16.36 -1.50
CA ALA A 171 3.41 15.18 -1.83
C ALA A 171 4.42 15.57 -2.91
N VAL A 172 5.70 15.22 -2.74
CA VAL A 172 6.75 15.50 -3.74
C VAL A 172 6.84 14.38 -4.79
N LEU A 173 6.32 13.20 -4.48
CA LEU A 173 6.24 12.05 -5.37
C LEU A 173 5.10 11.12 -4.93
N ALA A 174 4.40 10.55 -5.90
CA ALA A 174 3.54 9.38 -5.70
C ALA A 174 4.22 8.17 -6.35
N ALA A 175 4.19 7.02 -5.68
CA ALA A 175 4.75 5.78 -6.18
C ALA A 175 3.80 4.61 -5.94
N ARG A 176 3.76 3.68 -6.89
CA ARG A 176 3.10 2.39 -6.74
C ARG A 176 4.13 1.35 -6.33
N VAL A 177 3.72 0.48 -5.42
CA VAL A 177 4.45 -0.77 -5.16
C VAL A 177 4.08 -1.75 -6.26
N ASP A 178 5.07 -2.13 -7.05
CA ASP A 178 4.95 -3.17 -8.07
C ASP A 178 5.15 -4.53 -7.38
N VAL A 179 4.10 -5.34 -7.42
CA VAL A 179 4.08 -6.70 -6.89
C VAL A 179 4.24 -7.60 -8.10
N ARG A 180 5.47 -8.06 -8.32
CA ARG A 180 5.80 -9.05 -9.36
C ARG A 180 5.87 -10.42 -8.70
#